data_AF-Q92AQ6-F1
#
_entry.id   AF-Q92AQ6-F1
#
_cell.length_a   1.000
_cell.length_b   1.000
_cell.length_c   1.000
_cell.angle_alpha   90.00
_cell.angle_beta   90.00
_cell.angle_gamma   90.00
#
_symmetry.space_group_name_H-M   'P 1'
#
loop_
_entity.id
_entity.type
_entity.pdbx_description
1 polymer ?
#
loop_
_entity_poly.entity_id
_entity_poly.type
_entity_poly.pdbx_seq_one_letter_code
_entity_poly.pdbx_strand_id
1 'polypeptide(L)'
;MTSGYVLKKFIMVIVILIIAIAAAIFFFWQVDAEEQAPTVSKSELIESNKVWINDQMQIPLEDNVFLSIPSPSTEATIAKNGDLIIATTNPEILNKLAASNSRYDGMKAYRLRIEAKKVSEYITNTKYRYPTTTVQKKLANYEIKSGERTIETGQKAIKAESTKKSDIKLTLETTYSSKDAEVAAAIFSNKIPDEITINDNTKNLSTQKNVTIYPKSFVYDFTLQKNTMLIFKDQKEATITEPIGIEYIIK
;
A
#
# COMPACT_ATOMS: atom_id res chain seq x y z
N MET A 1 58.63 -38.12 10.74
CA MET A 1 57.29 -38.12 10.10
C MET A 1 56.24 -37.62 11.10
N THR A 2 56.05 -36.31 11.23
CA THR A 2 55.06 -35.73 12.18
C THR A 2 54.32 -34.50 11.63
N SER A 3 54.79 -33.91 10.53
CA SER A 3 54.21 -32.69 9.93
C SER A 3 52.82 -32.89 9.28
N GLY A 4 52.60 -34.02 8.59
CA GLY A 4 51.34 -34.28 7.87
C GLY A 4 50.11 -34.52 8.78
N TYR A 5 50.32 -34.98 10.01
CA TYR A 5 49.23 -35.27 10.95
C TYR A 5 48.69 -34.00 11.63
N VAL A 6 49.59 -33.04 11.89
CA VAL A 6 49.25 -31.73 12.48
C VAL A 6 48.52 -30.87 11.44
N LEU A 7 48.98 -30.88 10.19
CA LEU A 7 48.35 -30.13 9.09
C LEU A 7 46.92 -30.64 8.79
N LYS A 8 46.68 -31.96 8.80
CA LYS A 8 45.34 -32.52 8.61
C LYS A 8 44.37 -32.14 9.74
N LYS A 9 44.83 -32.14 11.00
CA LYS A 9 44.01 -31.69 12.13
C LYS A 9 43.69 -30.19 12.05
N PHE A 10 44.65 -29.38 11.62
CA PHE A 10 44.45 -27.94 11.46
C PHE A 10 43.44 -27.61 10.35
N ILE A 11 43.53 -28.29 9.20
CA ILE A 11 42.55 -28.14 8.10
C ILE A 11 41.16 -28.60 8.54
N MET A 12 41.06 -29.70 9.28
CA MET A 12 39.77 -30.20 9.79
C MET A 12 39.10 -29.19 10.73
N VAL A 13 39.86 -28.53 11.60
CA VAL A 13 39.34 -27.48 12.49
C VAL A 13 38.83 -26.27 11.71
N ILE A 14 39.55 -25.84 10.67
CA ILE A 14 39.11 -24.72 9.80
C ILE A 14 37.81 -25.07 9.07
N VAL A 15 37.68 -26.28 8.53
CA VAL A 15 36.47 -26.72 7.83
C VAL A 15 35.27 -26.75 8.77
N ILE A 16 35.43 -27.25 10.00
CA ILE A 16 34.37 -27.24 11.01
C ILE A 16 33.97 -25.81 11.37
N LEU A 17 34.93 -24.89 11.50
CA LEU A 17 34.67 -23.47 11.75
C LEU A 17 33.88 -22.81 10.61
N ILE A 18 34.23 -23.09 9.35
CA ILE A 18 33.51 -22.58 8.19
C ILE A 18 32.07 -23.13 8.14
N ILE A 19 31.88 -24.43 8.41
CA ILE A 19 30.55 -25.05 8.46
C ILE A 19 29.73 -24.47 9.62
N ALA A 20 30.34 -24.25 10.79
CA ALA A 20 29.66 -23.66 11.95
C ALA A 20 29.25 -22.19 11.69
N ILE A 21 30.11 -21.40 11.02
CA ILE A 21 29.78 -20.04 10.59
C ILE A 21 28.65 -20.06 9.54
N ALA A 22 28.71 -20.95 8.55
CA ALA A 22 27.67 -21.10 7.55
C ALA A 22 26.33 -21.54 8.16
N ALA A 23 26.36 -22.47 9.12
CA ALA A 23 25.17 -22.91 9.86
C ALA A 23 24.62 -21.79 10.75
N ALA A 24 25.48 -21.04 11.46
CA ALA A 24 25.05 -19.90 12.26
C ALA A 24 24.41 -18.81 11.39
N ILE A 25 24.99 -18.50 10.22
CA ILE A 25 24.40 -17.56 9.24
C ILE A 25 23.05 -18.10 8.73
N PHE A 26 22.95 -19.40 8.44
CA PHE A 26 21.71 -20.05 7.97
C PHE A 26 20.61 -20.05 9.05
N PHE A 27 20.96 -20.32 10.31
CA PHE A 27 20.03 -20.28 11.43
C PHE A 27 19.62 -18.85 11.81
N PHE A 28 20.53 -17.87 11.78
CA PHE A 28 20.17 -16.46 11.99
C PHE A 28 19.33 -15.88 10.85
N TRP A 29 19.38 -16.44 9.63
CA TRP A 29 18.51 -16.08 8.51
C TRP A 29 17.11 -16.73 8.55
N GLN A 30 16.90 -17.80 9.32
CA GLN A 30 15.58 -18.44 9.45
C GLN A 30 14.73 -17.93 10.62
N VAL A 31 15.22 -16.96 11.40
CA VAL A 31 14.44 -16.32 12.47
C VAL A 31 13.96 -14.94 12.03
N ASP A 32 13.49 -14.80 10.79
CA ASP A 32 12.42 -13.85 10.52
C ASP A 32 11.13 -14.63 10.80
N ALA A 33 10.56 -14.41 11.98
CA ALA A 33 9.20 -14.80 12.24
C ALA A 33 8.34 -14.07 11.20
N GLU A 34 8.01 -14.75 10.10
CA GLU A 34 6.97 -14.31 9.18
C GLU A 34 5.75 -14.02 10.07
N GLU A 35 5.44 -12.75 10.29
CA GLU A 35 4.10 -12.34 10.70
C GLU A 35 3.20 -12.93 9.62
N GLN A 36 2.60 -14.09 9.91
CA GLN A 36 1.54 -14.63 9.08
C GLN A 36 0.47 -13.55 9.07
N ALA A 37 0.41 -12.80 7.96
CA ALA A 37 -0.71 -11.92 7.69
C ALA A 37 -1.96 -12.77 7.88
N PRO A 38 -2.84 -12.42 8.84
CA PRO A 38 -3.93 -13.31 9.21
C PRO A 38 -4.75 -13.60 7.95
N THR A 39 -5.01 -14.87 7.69
CA THR A 39 -5.89 -15.30 6.60
C THR A 39 -7.33 -14.99 7.00
N VAL A 40 -7.67 -13.71 7.09
CA VAL A 40 -8.99 -13.25 7.52
C VAL A 40 -10.00 -13.61 6.44
N SER A 41 -11.08 -14.30 6.82
CA SER A 41 -12.14 -14.60 5.86
C SER A 41 -12.79 -13.31 5.37
N LYS A 42 -13.38 -13.34 4.17
CA LYS A 42 -14.10 -12.19 3.61
C LYS A 42 -15.21 -11.70 4.55
N SER A 43 -15.90 -12.60 5.22
CA SER A 43 -16.95 -12.27 6.21
C SER A 43 -16.38 -11.52 7.42
N GLU A 44 -15.27 -12.01 7.98
CA GLU A 44 -14.62 -11.37 9.13
C GLU A 44 -14.07 -9.99 8.77
N LEU A 45 -13.51 -9.82 7.57
CA LEU A 45 -13.05 -8.52 7.06
C LEU A 45 -14.22 -7.53 6.93
N ILE A 46 -15.36 -7.96 6.38
CA ILE A 46 -16.56 -7.13 6.23
C ILE A 46 -17.08 -6.69 7.60
N GLU A 47 -17.23 -7.62 8.54
CA GLU A 47 -17.73 -7.29 9.89
C GLU A 47 -16.74 -6.39 10.64
N SER A 48 -15.43 -6.65 10.52
CA SER A 48 -14.40 -5.77 11.07
C SER A 48 -14.51 -4.35 10.52
N ASN A 49 -14.62 -4.18 9.20
CA ASN A 49 -14.74 -2.87 8.57
C ASN A 49 -16.01 -2.12 9.02
N LYS A 50 -17.14 -2.82 9.20
CA LYS A 50 -18.38 -2.22 9.73
C LYS A 50 -18.21 -1.69 11.15
N VAL A 51 -17.63 -2.50 12.03
CA VAL A 51 -17.35 -2.09 13.42
C VAL A 51 -16.40 -0.90 13.43
N TRP A 52 -15.32 -0.96 12.64
CA TRP A 52 -14.33 0.11 12.54
C TRP A 52 -14.90 1.44 12.09
N ILE A 53 -15.79 1.46 11.08
CA ILE A 53 -16.42 2.71 10.62
C ILE A 53 -17.34 3.31 11.69
N ASN A 54 -18.01 2.47 12.48
CA ASN A 54 -18.83 2.94 13.58
C ASN A 54 -17.99 3.51 14.73
N ASP A 55 -16.81 2.94 14.97
CA ASP A 55 -15.95 3.29 16.11
C ASP A 55 -14.94 4.41 15.80
N GLN A 56 -14.48 4.55 14.55
CA GLN A 56 -13.56 5.59 14.10
C GLN A 56 -14.33 6.66 13.30
N MET A 57 -14.86 7.63 14.03
CA MET A 57 -15.75 8.67 13.50
C MET A 57 -15.08 9.67 12.55
N GLN A 58 -13.79 9.56 12.21
CA GLN A 58 -13.11 10.47 11.28
C GLN A 58 -12.40 9.71 10.17
N ILE A 59 -12.69 10.09 8.92
CA ILE A 59 -12.04 9.51 7.74
C ILE A 59 -11.24 10.60 7.02
N PRO A 60 -9.92 10.42 6.83
CA PRO A 60 -9.13 11.34 6.01
C PRO A 60 -9.57 11.24 4.55
N LEU A 61 -9.92 12.38 3.94
CA LEU A 61 -10.17 12.47 2.51
C LEU A 61 -8.91 12.95 1.77
N GLU A 62 -8.20 13.92 2.34
CA GLU A 62 -6.88 14.44 1.92
C GLU A 62 -6.04 14.70 3.20
N ASP A 63 -4.74 15.02 3.07
CA ASP A 63 -3.81 15.20 4.20
C ASP A 63 -4.36 16.00 5.39
N ASN A 64 -5.12 17.06 5.10
CA ASN A 64 -5.68 17.97 6.11
C ASN A 64 -7.21 18.09 6.04
N VAL A 65 -7.89 17.23 5.29
CA VAL A 65 -9.34 17.26 5.15
C VAL A 65 -9.92 15.97 5.70
N PHE A 66 -10.56 16.06 6.86
CA PHE A 66 -11.17 14.92 7.54
C PHE A 66 -12.69 15.04 7.51
N LEU A 67 -13.34 13.89 7.30
CA LEU A 67 -14.78 13.75 7.29
C LEU A 67 -15.23 13.05 8.57
N SER A 68 -16.00 13.74 9.39
CA SER A 68 -16.63 13.11 10.55
C SER A 68 -17.87 12.29 10.14
N ILE A 69 -18.10 11.14 10.77
CA ILE A 69 -19.28 10.31 10.59
C ILE A 69 -19.94 10.09 11.96
N PRO A 70 -21.26 10.32 12.10
CA PRO A 70 -22.16 10.84 11.07
C PRO A 70 -21.95 12.33 10.81
N SER A 71 -22.17 12.76 9.56
CA SER A 71 -22.20 14.17 9.15
C SER A 71 -23.43 14.40 8.26
N PRO A 72 -24.06 15.59 8.31
CA PRO A 72 -25.16 15.91 7.41
C PRO A 72 -24.80 15.69 5.95
N SER A 73 -25.74 15.20 5.16
CA SER A 73 -25.59 14.98 3.72
C SER A 73 -24.35 14.14 3.35
N THR A 74 -23.98 13.21 4.23
CA THR A 74 -22.85 12.31 4.08
C THR A 74 -23.28 10.90 4.43
N GLU A 75 -22.98 9.96 3.55
CA GLU A 75 -23.22 8.53 3.75
C GLU A 75 -21.89 7.78 3.71
N ALA A 76 -21.65 6.91 4.69
CA ALA A 76 -20.55 5.96 4.69
C ALA A 76 -21.14 4.55 4.80
N THR A 77 -20.75 3.67 3.87
CA THR A 77 -21.32 2.33 3.74
C THR A 77 -20.23 1.31 3.43
N ILE A 78 -20.47 0.07 3.85
CA ILE A 78 -19.68 -1.09 3.42
C ILE A 78 -20.44 -1.83 2.32
N ALA A 79 -19.86 -1.89 1.13
CA ALA A 79 -20.42 -2.65 0.02
C ALA A 79 -20.39 -4.16 0.28
N LYS A 80 -21.16 -4.93 -0.50
CA LYS A 80 -21.23 -6.41 -0.34
C LYS A 80 -19.88 -7.12 -0.48
N ASN A 81 -18.93 -6.51 -1.16
CA ASN A 81 -17.56 -7.02 -1.30
C ASN A 81 -16.62 -6.57 -0.17
N GLY A 82 -17.06 -5.70 0.73
CA GLY A 82 -16.31 -5.19 1.87
C GLY A 82 -15.67 -3.81 1.68
N ASP A 83 -15.79 -3.23 0.49
CA ASP A 83 -15.23 -1.92 0.19
C ASP A 83 -15.95 -0.83 0.99
N LEU A 84 -15.17 0.15 1.45
CA LEU A 84 -15.70 1.38 2.01
C LEU A 84 -16.16 2.29 0.88
N ILE A 85 -17.39 2.79 0.95
CA ILE A 85 -17.93 3.82 0.07
C ILE A 85 -18.37 5.00 0.91
N ILE A 86 -17.85 6.18 0.57
CA ILE A 86 -18.25 7.45 1.16
C ILE A 86 -18.84 8.30 0.06
N ALA A 87 -20.02 8.87 0.27
CA ALA A 87 -20.61 9.85 -0.61
C ALA A 87 -21.02 11.07 0.21
N THR A 88 -20.69 12.27 -0.27
CA THR A 88 -21.06 13.51 0.40
C THR A 88 -21.49 14.60 -0.58
N THR A 89 -22.53 15.31 -0.18
CA THR A 89 -22.97 16.57 -0.78
C THR A 89 -22.90 17.70 0.25
N ASN A 90 -22.21 17.50 1.37
CA ASN A 90 -22.05 18.48 2.44
C ASN A 90 -21.23 19.69 1.96
N PRO A 91 -21.82 20.90 1.87
CA PRO A 91 -21.13 22.07 1.33
C PRO A 91 -19.86 22.45 2.09
N GLU A 92 -19.78 22.22 3.41
CA GLU A 92 -18.59 22.55 4.19
C GLU A 92 -17.40 21.68 3.81
N ILE A 93 -17.62 20.37 3.65
CA ILE A 93 -16.59 19.43 3.21
C ILE A 93 -16.20 19.71 1.77
N LEU A 94 -17.19 19.98 0.92
CA LEU A 94 -16.94 20.28 -0.48
C LEU A 94 -16.10 21.56 -0.65
N ASN A 95 -16.39 22.61 0.12
CA ASN A 95 -15.61 23.85 0.10
C ASN A 95 -14.19 23.66 0.64
N LYS A 96 -13.99 22.82 1.67
CA LYS A 96 -12.65 22.49 2.18
C LYS A 96 -11.78 21.78 1.13
N LEU A 97 -12.37 20.84 0.38
CA LEU A 97 -11.70 20.16 -0.73
C LEU A 97 -11.40 21.14 -1.88
N ALA A 98 -12.35 22.00 -2.28
CA ALA A 98 -12.10 23.04 -3.28
C ALA A 98 -10.96 24.00 -2.87
N ALA A 99 -10.90 24.37 -1.59
CA ALA A 99 -9.83 25.21 -1.08
C ALA A 99 -8.45 24.50 -1.04
N SER A 100 -8.40 23.17 -0.94
CA SER A 100 -7.14 22.43 -0.89
C SER A 100 -6.52 22.20 -2.28
N ASN A 101 -7.34 22.04 -3.32
CA ASN A 101 -6.86 21.81 -4.68
C ASN A 101 -7.91 22.23 -5.72
N SER A 102 -7.47 23.01 -6.73
CA SER A 102 -8.35 23.54 -7.79
C SER A 102 -9.05 22.46 -8.63
N ARG A 103 -8.61 21.19 -8.59
CA ARG A 103 -9.33 20.09 -9.27
C ARG A 103 -10.77 19.95 -8.78
N TYR A 104 -11.00 20.26 -7.51
CA TYR A 104 -12.30 20.17 -6.84
C TYR A 104 -13.20 21.39 -7.11
N ASP A 105 -12.72 22.42 -7.80
CA ASP A 105 -13.50 23.63 -8.07
C ASP A 105 -14.82 23.32 -8.80
N GLY A 106 -15.91 23.89 -8.28
CA GLY A 106 -17.26 23.74 -8.85
C GLY A 106 -17.89 22.36 -8.64
N MET A 107 -17.35 21.52 -7.76
CA MET A 107 -17.97 20.22 -7.47
C MET A 107 -19.26 20.37 -6.67
N LYS A 108 -20.21 19.48 -6.96
CA LYS A 108 -21.53 19.38 -6.32
C LYS A 108 -21.68 18.14 -5.44
N ALA A 109 -20.87 17.13 -5.71
CA ALA A 109 -20.81 15.92 -4.92
C ALA A 109 -19.43 15.29 -5.00
N TYR A 110 -19.07 14.57 -3.94
CA TYR A 110 -17.84 13.81 -3.82
C TYR A 110 -18.18 12.37 -3.45
N ARG A 111 -17.48 11.41 -4.05
CA ARG A 111 -17.54 10.01 -3.62
C ARG A 111 -16.15 9.40 -3.57
N LEU A 112 -15.84 8.68 -2.51
CA LEU A 112 -14.63 7.89 -2.34
C LEU A 112 -15.00 6.41 -2.25
N ARG A 113 -14.17 5.55 -2.83
CA ARG A 113 -14.23 4.11 -2.64
C ARG A 113 -12.85 3.55 -2.35
N ILE A 114 -12.73 2.77 -1.27
CA ILE A 114 -11.48 2.11 -0.85
C ILE A 114 -11.70 0.59 -0.81
N GLU A 115 -10.73 -0.18 -1.31
CA GLU A 115 -10.78 -1.64 -1.29
C GLU A 115 -10.87 -2.19 0.13
N ALA A 116 -11.71 -3.21 0.32
CA ALA A 116 -11.98 -3.85 1.61
C ALA A 116 -10.73 -4.11 2.47
N LYS A 117 -9.66 -4.61 1.86
CA LYS A 117 -8.42 -4.98 2.56
C LYS A 117 -7.59 -3.78 3.03
N LYS A 118 -7.84 -2.60 2.48
CA LYS A 118 -7.09 -1.36 2.74
C LYS A 118 -7.85 -0.37 3.61
N VAL A 119 -9.12 -0.65 3.94
CA VAL A 119 -9.99 0.24 4.74
C VAL A 119 -9.35 0.60 6.08
N SER A 120 -8.87 -0.39 6.83
CA SER A 120 -8.26 -0.17 8.14
C SER A 120 -7.00 0.71 8.01
N GLU A 121 -6.10 0.37 7.07
CA GLU A 121 -4.87 1.12 6.80
C GLU A 121 -5.16 2.57 6.35
N TYR A 122 -6.23 2.77 5.59
CA TYR A 122 -6.62 4.08 5.06
C TYR A 122 -7.17 5.00 6.15
N ILE A 123 -8.06 4.48 7.00
CA ILE A 123 -8.65 5.22 8.11
C ILE A 123 -7.56 5.51 9.16
N THR A 124 -6.72 4.53 9.46
CA THR A 124 -5.62 4.65 10.44
C THR A 124 -4.32 5.14 9.79
N ASN A 125 -4.36 6.33 9.19
CA ASN A 125 -3.22 6.91 8.47
C ASN A 125 -2.00 7.27 9.37
N THR A 126 -1.99 6.93 10.66
CA THR A 126 -1.00 7.45 11.62
C THR A 126 0.12 6.48 12.01
N LYS A 127 0.18 5.24 11.52
CA LYS A 127 1.28 4.33 11.89
C LYS A 127 1.70 3.38 10.76
N TYR A 128 2.38 3.90 9.75
CA TYR A 128 3.22 3.06 8.90
C TYR A 128 4.64 3.03 9.46
N ARG A 129 5.07 1.87 9.97
CA ARG A 129 6.48 1.63 10.30
C ARG A 129 7.08 0.83 9.17
N TYR A 130 8.20 1.30 8.62
CA TYR A 130 8.89 0.55 7.59
C TYR A 130 9.38 -0.79 8.13
N PRO A 131 9.24 -1.87 7.35
CA PRO A 131 9.82 -3.15 7.69
C PRO A 131 11.34 -3.01 7.84
N THR A 132 11.90 -3.72 8.81
CA THR A 132 13.35 -3.70 9.10
C THR A 132 14.09 -4.88 8.47
N THR A 133 13.40 -5.71 7.69
CA THR A 133 13.97 -6.88 7.00
C THR A 133 14.73 -6.48 5.72
N THR A 134 15.36 -7.46 5.10
CA THR A 134 16.11 -7.31 3.85
C THR A 134 15.66 -8.34 2.83
N VAL A 135 15.69 -8.00 1.54
CA VAL A 135 15.47 -8.97 0.46
C VAL A 135 16.76 -9.15 -0.33
N GLN A 136 17.12 -10.39 -0.62
CA GLN A 136 18.24 -10.72 -1.51
C GLN A 136 17.72 -11.02 -2.91
N LYS A 137 18.29 -10.36 -3.93
CA LYS A 137 18.06 -10.70 -5.33
C LYS A 137 19.40 -10.76 -6.06
N LYS A 138 19.77 -11.95 -6.53
CA LYS A 138 21.10 -12.25 -7.09
C LYS A 138 22.21 -11.97 -6.06
N LEU A 139 23.22 -11.20 -6.44
CA LEU A 139 24.38 -10.82 -5.61
C LEU A 139 24.18 -9.48 -4.86
N ALA A 140 22.93 -9.01 -4.76
CA ALA A 140 22.59 -7.76 -4.10
C ALA A 140 21.58 -7.98 -2.98
N ASN A 141 21.83 -7.34 -1.84
CA ASN A 141 20.92 -7.26 -0.70
C ASN A 141 20.29 -5.87 -0.66
N TYR A 142 18.98 -5.81 -0.50
CA TYR A 142 18.19 -4.59 -0.47
C TYR A 142 17.61 -4.42 0.93
N GLU A 143 17.72 -3.20 1.46
CA GLU A 143 17.26 -2.84 2.80
C GLU A 143 16.58 -1.47 2.76
N ILE A 144 15.41 -1.34 3.38
CA ILE A 144 14.76 -0.05 3.55
C ILE A 144 15.21 0.55 4.88
N LYS A 145 15.79 1.76 4.84
CA LYS A 145 16.35 2.41 6.03
C LYS A 145 15.37 3.29 6.78
N SER A 146 14.53 3.97 6.03
CA SER A 146 13.60 4.98 6.52
C SER A 146 12.63 5.31 5.41
N GLY A 147 11.53 5.95 5.76
CA GLY A 147 10.59 6.49 4.80
C GLY A 147 9.33 7.03 5.47
N GLU A 148 8.38 7.43 4.64
CA GLU A 148 7.03 7.82 5.02
C GLU A 148 5.98 7.27 4.05
N ARG A 149 4.80 6.96 4.59
CA ARG A 149 3.63 6.62 3.79
C ARG A 149 2.63 7.76 3.83
N THR A 150 2.21 8.23 2.67
CA THR A 150 1.16 9.25 2.53
C THR A 150 -0.03 8.71 1.74
N ILE A 151 -1.16 9.41 1.83
CA ILE A 151 -2.35 9.13 1.03
C ILE A 151 -2.46 10.20 -0.03
N GLU A 152 -2.41 9.81 -1.30
CA GLU A 152 -2.51 10.77 -2.40
C GLU A 152 -3.63 10.41 -3.37
N THR A 153 -4.26 11.44 -3.91
CA THR A 153 -5.10 11.34 -5.10
C THR A 153 -4.23 11.64 -6.32
N GLY A 154 -4.18 10.70 -7.26
CA GLY A 154 -3.40 10.85 -8.49
C GLY A 154 -3.79 12.07 -9.32
N GLN A 155 -2.81 12.62 -10.05
CA GLN A 155 -2.98 13.85 -10.82
C GLN A 155 -3.71 13.64 -12.16
N LYS A 156 -3.72 12.41 -12.67
CA LYS A 156 -4.32 12.09 -13.98
C LYS A 156 -5.68 11.44 -13.79
N ALA A 157 -6.68 12.01 -14.45
CA ALA A 157 -8.01 11.42 -14.50
C ALA A 157 -7.97 10.09 -15.26
N ILE A 158 -8.73 9.12 -14.76
CA ILE A 158 -8.83 7.79 -15.33
C ILE A 158 -10.02 7.75 -16.29
N LYS A 159 -9.81 7.16 -17.46
CA LYS A 159 -10.91 6.88 -18.39
C LYS A 159 -11.63 5.62 -17.94
N ALA A 160 -12.90 5.76 -17.55
CA ALA A 160 -13.78 4.64 -17.30
C ALA A 160 -14.13 3.91 -18.60
N GLU A 161 -13.82 2.62 -18.67
CA GLU A 161 -14.38 1.74 -19.70
C GLU A 161 -15.78 1.31 -19.27
N SER A 162 -16.79 1.76 -20.01
CA SER A 162 -18.18 1.31 -19.78
C SER A 162 -18.33 -0.12 -20.28
N THR A 163 -18.66 -1.04 -19.37
CA THR A 163 -19.05 -2.40 -19.78
C THR A 163 -20.55 -2.47 -20.09
N LYS A 164 -21.02 -3.58 -20.71
CA LYS A 164 -22.42 -3.75 -21.15
C LYS A 164 -23.47 -3.86 -20.02
N LYS A 165 -23.14 -3.68 -18.75
CA LYS A 165 -24.09 -3.81 -17.63
C LYS A 165 -23.78 -2.90 -16.45
N SER A 166 -23.90 -1.58 -16.60
CA SER A 166 -23.85 -0.60 -15.49
C SER A 166 -22.57 -0.58 -14.63
N ASP A 167 -21.62 -1.45 -14.94
CA ASP A 167 -20.38 -1.64 -14.22
C ASP A 167 -19.26 -0.91 -14.94
N ILE A 168 -18.56 -0.07 -14.20
CA ILE A 168 -17.28 0.47 -14.60
C ILE A 168 -16.23 -0.52 -14.10
N LYS A 169 -15.37 -1.00 -15.00
CA LYS A 169 -14.17 -1.75 -14.66
C LYS A 169 -12.97 -0.83 -14.82
N LEU A 170 -12.21 -0.64 -13.73
CA LEU A 170 -10.96 0.09 -13.73
C LEU A 170 -9.85 -0.83 -13.24
N THR A 171 -8.77 -0.92 -14.01
CA THR A 171 -7.53 -1.53 -13.55
C THR A 171 -6.58 -0.40 -13.18
N LEU A 172 -6.11 -0.40 -11.94
CA LEU A 172 -5.13 0.55 -11.43
C LEU A 172 -3.82 -0.20 -11.18
N GLU A 173 -2.72 0.32 -11.70
CA GLU A 173 -1.41 -0.30 -11.60
C GLU A 173 -0.60 0.34 -10.46
N THR A 174 0.18 -0.50 -9.78
CA THR A 174 1.25 -0.04 -8.89
C THR A 174 2.39 0.51 -9.73
N THR A 175 2.90 1.68 -9.35
CA THR A 175 4.03 2.30 -10.05
C THR A 175 5.26 2.34 -9.16
N TYR A 176 6.41 2.10 -9.79
CA TYR A 176 7.71 2.03 -9.13
C TYR A 176 8.62 3.10 -9.71
N SER A 177 9.25 3.88 -8.84
CA SER A 177 10.27 4.88 -9.23
C SER A 177 11.49 4.26 -9.94
N SER A 178 11.80 2.98 -9.67
CA SER A 178 12.89 2.25 -10.30
C SER A 178 12.73 0.74 -10.17
N LYS A 179 13.52 -0.03 -10.95
CA LYS A 179 13.59 -1.50 -10.83
C LYS A 179 14.02 -1.99 -9.45
N ASP A 180 14.87 -1.23 -8.75
CA ASP A 180 15.26 -1.61 -7.38
C ASP A 180 14.11 -1.34 -6.39
N ALA A 181 13.25 -0.35 -6.64
CA ALA A 181 12.04 -0.13 -5.85
C ALA A 181 11.04 -1.28 -6.02
N GLU A 182 10.86 -1.78 -7.25
CA GLU A 182 10.08 -2.98 -7.54
C GLU A 182 10.60 -4.21 -6.78
N VAL A 183 11.92 -4.38 -6.69
CA VAL A 183 12.53 -5.45 -5.87
C VAL A 183 12.25 -5.23 -4.39
N ALA A 184 12.38 -3.99 -3.91
CA ALA A 184 12.13 -3.63 -2.51
C ALA A 184 10.67 -3.83 -2.09
N ALA A 185 9.71 -3.86 -3.02
CA ALA A 185 8.31 -4.16 -2.74
C ALA A 185 8.11 -5.50 -1.99
N ALA A 186 9.02 -6.46 -2.18
CA ALA A 186 9.01 -7.74 -1.47
C ALA A 186 9.37 -7.64 0.03
N ILE A 187 9.94 -6.52 0.49
CA ILE A 187 10.28 -6.27 1.90
C ILE A 187 9.01 -5.92 2.71
N PHE A 188 7.96 -5.42 2.04
CA PHE A 188 6.71 -5.03 2.68
C PHE A 188 5.91 -6.27 3.12
N SER A 189 5.64 -6.39 4.43
CA SER A 189 4.93 -7.55 5.01
C SER A 189 3.56 -7.78 4.38
N ASN A 190 2.87 -6.69 4.03
CA ASN A 190 1.69 -6.75 3.16
C ASN A 190 2.18 -6.65 1.71
N LYS A 191 2.16 -7.77 0.99
CA LYS A 191 2.54 -7.81 -0.42
C LYS A 191 1.75 -6.74 -1.19
N ILE A 192 2.47 -5.72 -1.67
CA ILE A 192 1.91 -4.67 -2.53
C ILE A 192 1.43 -5.36 -3.81
N PRO A 193 0.13 -5.30 -4.16
CA PRO A 193 -0.38 -5.90 -5.37
C PRO A 193 0.14 -5.12 -6.59
N ASP A 194 0.42 -5.82 -7.69
CA ASP A 194 0.86 -5.16 -8.93
C ASP A 194 -0.26 -4.35 -9.58
N GLU A 195 -1.50 -4.81 -9.43
CA GLU A 195 -2.70 -4.10 -9.89
C GLU A 195 -3.88 -4.37 -8.96
N ILE A 196 -4.84 -3.44 -8.95
CA ILE A 196 -6.17 -3.67 -8.39
C ILE A 196 -7.23 -3.46 -9.47
N THR A 197 -8.26 -4.31 -9.45
CA THR A 197 -9.43 -4.16 -10.31
C THR A 197 -10.63 -3.70 -9.50
N ILE A 198 -11.17 -2.55 -9.84
CA ILE A 198 -12.39 -2.01 -9.22
C ILE A 198 -13.55 -2.19 -10.19
N ASN A 199 -14.56 -2.92 -9.75
CA ASN A 199 -15.86 -3.06 -10.43
C ASN A 199 -16.90 -2.24 -9.68
N ASP A 200 -17.41 -1.17 -10.30
CA ASP A 200 -18.40 -0.28 -9.68
C ASP A 200 -19.70 -0.21 -10.47
N ASN A 201 -20.82 -0.59 -9.85
CA ASN A 201 -22.15 -0.55 -10.43
C ASN A 201 -22.76 0.85 -10.31
N THR A 202 -22.11 1.85 -10.91
CA THR A 202 -22.47 3.26 -10.81
C THR A 202 -23.04 3.84 -12.09
N LYS A 203 -23.96 3.13 -12.76
CA LYS A 203 -24.74 3.68 -13.89
C LYS A 203 -25.32 5.07 -13.62
N ASN A 204 -25.62 5.40 -12.35
CA ASN A 204 -26.16 6.70 -11.97
C ASN A 204 -25.09 7.81 -11.89
N LEU A 205 -23.82 7.48 -11.69
CA LEU A 205 -22.72 8.46 -11.71
C LEU A 205 -22.21 8.69 -13.13
N SER A 206 -22.06 7.63 -13.95
CA SER A 206 -21.60 7.77 -15.34
C SER A 206 -22.62 8.39 -16.30
N THR A 207 -23.92 8.43 -15.93
CA THR A 207 -24.95 9.16 -16.70
C THR A 207 -24.97 10.67 -16.38
N GLN A 208 -24.28 11.12 -15.33
CA GLN A 208 -24.04 12.54 -15.09
C GLN A 208 -22.88 12.99 -15.99
N LYS A 209 -23.11 13.96 -16.88
CA LYS A 209 -22.15 14.43 -17.91
C LYS A 209 -20.82 14.98 -17.37
N ASN A 210 -20.62 15.03 -16.05
CA ASN A 210 -19.59 15.79 -15.38
C ASN A 210 -18.90 15.01 -14.24
N VAL A 211 -18.69 13.70 -14.41
CA VAL A 211 -17.96 12.90 -13.44
C VAL A 211 -16.52 12.69 -13.90
N THR A 212 -15.58 13.05 -13.04
CA THR A 212 -14.16 12.80 -13.23
C THR A 212 -13.67 11.82 -12.16
N ILE A 213 -12.89 10.83 -12.55
CA ILE A 213 -12.42 9.76 -11.67
C ILE A 213 -10.90 9.87 -11.50
N TYR A 214 -10.42 9.76 -10.27
CA TYR A 214 -8.99 9.76 -9.95
C TYR A 214 -8.62 8.54 -9.10
N PRO A 215 -7.40 7.99 -9.25
CA PRO A 215 -6.94 6.93 -8.37
C PRO A 215 -6.64 7.49 -6.99
N LYS A 216 -6.96 6.72 -5.97
CA LYS A 216 -6.49 6.93 -4.60
C LYS A 216 -5.40 5.92 -4.30
N SER A 217 -4.29 6.37 -3.74
CA SER A 217 -3.10 5.55 -3.55
C SER A 217 -2.46 5.77 -2.19
N PHE A 218 -1.77 4.74 -1.71
CA PHE A 218 -0.68 4.93 -0.74
C PHE A 218 0.61 5.21 -1.52
N VAL A 219 1.30 6.27 -1.15
CA VAL A 219 2.64 6.59 -1.66
C VAL A 219 3.63 6.26 -0.57
N TYR A 220 4.53 5.32 -0.85
CA TYR A 220 5.61 4.91 0.04
C TYR A 220 6.90 5.55 -0.46
N ASP A 221 7.35 6.60 0.21
CA ASP A 221 8.63 7.26 -0.07
C ASP A 221 9.66 6.77 0.93
N PHE A 222 10.78 6.21 0.45
CA PHE A 222 11.77 5.59 1.32
C PHE A 222 13.19 5.67 0.79
N THR A 223 14.13 5.55 1.72
CA THR A 223 15.56 5.41 1.42
C THR A 223 15.90 3.93 1.28
N LEU A 224 16.23 3.52 0.07
CA LEU A 224 16.65 2.17 -0.27
C LEU A 224 18.17 2.07 -0.25
N GLN A 225 18.69 1.11 0.51
CA GLN A 225 20.10 0.74 0.50
C GLN A 225 20.29 -0.56 -0.27
N LYS A 226 21.20 -0.55 -1.24
CA LYS A 226 21.60 -1.71 -2.03
C LYS A 226 23.06 -2.05 -1.75
N ASN A 227 23.29 -3.24 -1.21
CA ASN A 227 24.61 -3.78 -0.97
C ASN A 227 24.94 -4.86 -2.01
N THR A 228 25.86 -4.58 -2.93
CA THR A 228 26.29 -5.52 -3.98
C THR A 228 27.63 -6.17 -3.60
N MET A 229 27.69 -7.51 -3.68
CA MET A 229 28.87 -8.31 -3.29
C MET A 229 29.41 -7.99 -1.88
N LEU A 230 28.57 -7.51 -0.96
CA LEU A 230 28.92 -7.12 0.42
C LEU A 230 29.91 -5.95 0.57
N ILE A 231 30.40 -5.33 -0.52
CA ILE A 231 31.44 -4.29 -0.47
C ILE A 231 30.95 -2.97 -1.06
N PHE A 232 30.05 -3.00 -2.05
CA PHE A 232 29.50 -1.80 -2.66
C PHE A 232 28.14 -1.47 -2.08
N LYS A 233 28.07 -0.33 -1.39
CA LYS A 233 26.86 0.20 -0.77
C LYS A 233 26.41 1.42 -1.56
N ASP A 234 25.22 1.34 -2.13
CA ASP A 234 24.53 2.43 -2.80
C ASP A 234 23.27 2.79 -2.01
N GLN A 235 22.95 4.07 -1.91
CA GLN A 235 21.75 4.57 -1.25
C GLN A 235 21.03 5.54 -2.16
N LYS A 236 19.73 5.35 -2.30
CA LYS A 236 18.90 6.20 -3.13
C LYS A 236 17.50 6.34 -2.55
N GLU A 237 16.89 7.47 -2.84
CA GLU A 237 15.46 7.67 -2.63
C GLU A 237 14.68 6.86 -3.66
N ALA A 238 13.58 6.27 -3.22
CA ALA A 238 12.70 5.45 -4.02
C ALA A 238 11.27 5.64 -3.54
N THR A 239 10.37 5.64 -4.52
CA THR A 239 8.92 5.70 -4.31
C THR A 239 8.24 4.45 -4.87
N ILE A 240 7.23 3.95 -4.16
CA ILE A 240 6.23 2.98 -4.66
C ILE A 240 4.85 3.61 -4.47
N THR A 241 4.04 3.65 -5.52
CA THR A 241 2.65 4.11 -5.44
C THR A 241 1.72 2.91 -5.60
N GLU A 242 1.08 2.51 -4.51
CA GLU A 242 0.12 1.40 -4.45
C GLU A 242 -1.31 1.96 -4.60
N PRO A 243 -2.09 1.54 -5.62
CA PRO A 243 -3.48 1.91 -5.71
C PRO A 243 -4.30 1.19 -4.65
N ILE A 244 -5.22 1.92 -4.00
CA ILE A 244 -6.08 1.39 -2.93
C ILE A 244 -7.57 1.65 -3.17
N GLY A 245 -7.88 2.48 -4.16
CA GLY A 245 -9.24 2.95 -4.38
C GLY A 245 -9.34 4.00 -5.47
N ILE A 246 -10.51 4.63 -5.54
CA ILE A 246 -10.82 5.71 -6.47
C ILE A 246 -11.67 6.77 -5.80
N GLU A 247 -11.52 7.99 -6.26
CA GLU A 247 -12.44 9.07 -5.97
C GLU A 247 -13.14 9.58 -7.21
N TYR A 248 -14.34 10.10 -7.00
CA TYR A 248 -15.23 10.66 -8.00
C TYR A 248 -15.50 12.12 -7.64
N ILE A 249 -15.18 13.02 -8.57
CA ILE A 249 -15.53 14.44 -8.50
C ILE A 249 -16.69 14.66 -9.47
N ILE A 250 -17.82 15.16 -8.95
CA ILE A 250 -19.07 15.32 -9.69
C ILE A 250 -19.39 16.82 -9.77
N LYS A 251 -19.41 17.40 -10.98
CA LYS A 251 -19.65 18.85 -11.21
C LYS A 251 -21.03 19.19 -11.80
#